data_AF-A0A356KJA0-F1
#
_entry.id   AF-A0A356KJA0-F1
#
_cell.length_a   1.000
_cell.length_b   1.000
_cell.length_c   1.000
_cell.angle_alpha   90.00
_cell.angle_beta   90.00
_cell.angle_gamma   90.00
#
_symmetry.space_group_name_H-M   'P 1'
#
loop_
_entity.id
_entity.type
_entity.pdbx_description
1 polymer ?
#
loop_
_entity_poly.entity_id
_entity_poly.type
_entity_poly.pdbx_seq_one_letter_code
_entity_poly.pdbx_strand_id
1 'polypeptide(L)'
;MSERADAKGAPEVTRAPRWRRGLAGCLAAPPLTLLVLLCFVHCTQRGAEPVLAPHEGAAPVVSEAPPPMEAGADRDGDGLDDAQEAALARRFAPSVRFAGVDPQGRGGQHNVAERYFPMSVARFLAQLEAGVYEREGQRWLTEPGSFSDERVVGYPSFLKGDPPRAAPVYVHVYPGEESGTAFCEYWLFYPYDVAEARFLGVDIPYGGHRGDWEHAAFKVQINPPRLLGGYFYGHDKCLVVAAEDLERIEDTHPAVYVSQGKHASYPNAVVIASVGLPQAIVGHLDVANGLGERWDTWRDTALIDLGEREQPRDPVARWLGFQGPWGPDGVWLGSIEIGTSATGPTAKREWRNNGPGTPWREHLASRGGVLVGAGR
;
A
#
# COMPACT_ATOMS: atom_id res chain seq x y z
N MET A 1 27.26 -39.52 73.85
CA MET A 1 25.94 -40.19 73.82
C MET A 1 25.46 -40.08 72.38
N SER A 2 25.87 -41.01 71.52
CA SER A 2 25.25 -42.32 71.22
C SER A 2 23.89 -42.21 70.52
N GLU A 3 23.86 -42.83 69.33
CA GLU A 3 22.78 -43.62 68.73
C GLU A 3 21.85 -43.09 67.65
N ARG A 4 21.64 -44.05 66.73
CA ARG A 4 20.87 -44.14 65.48
C ARG A 4 19.42 -44.60 65.75
N ALA A 5 18.67 -44.67 64.63
CA ALA A 5 17.58 -45.59 64.25
C ALA A 5 16.22 -44.89 64.13
N ASP A 6 15.65 -44.74 62.91
CA ASP A 6 14.86 -45.71 62.09
C ASP A 6 13.35 -45.38 62.24
N ALA A 7 12.39 -45.55 61.32
CA ALA A 7 12.28 -45.91 59.90
C ALA A 7 10.76 -45.87 59.52
N LYS A 8 10.44 -46.14 58.24
CA LYS A 8 9.15 -46.54 57.58
C LYS A 8 8.41 -45.42 56.80
N GLY A 9 7.95 -45.61 55.56
CA GLY A 9 7.83 -46.80 54.71
C GLY A 9 7.55 -46.48 53.22
N ALA A 10 7.77 -47.50 52.39
CA ALA A 10 7.79 -47.60 50.91
C ALA A 10 6.36 -47.68 50.27
N PRO A 11 6.12 -48.03 48.96
CA PRO A 11 7.05 -48.45 47.90
C PRO A 11 6.80 -47.95 46.44
N GLU A 12 7.83 -48.17 45.62
CA GLU A 12 7.88 -48.21 44.15
C GLU A 12 7.78 -49.68 43.67
N VAL A 13 7.40 -49.96 42.40
CA VAL A 13 7.91 -51.10 41.57
C VAL A 13 7.23 -51.22 40.17
N THR A 14 8.03 -50.96 39.11
CA THR A 14 8.21 -51.76 37.84
C THR A 14 7.13 -51.79 36.73
N ARG A 15 7.38 -52.04 35.41
CA ARG A 15 8.55 -52.16 34.49
C ARG A 15 8.03 -52.38 33.03
N ALA A 16 8.79 -51.86 32.04
CA ALA A 16 9.19 -52.47 30.73
C ALA A 16 8.15 -52.66 29.58
N PRO A 17 8.56 -52.87 28.29
CA PRO A 17 9.91 -53.18 27.77
C PRO A 17 10.43 -52.42 26.51
N ARG A 18 11.72 -52.73 26.23
CA ARG A 18 12.62 -52.34 25.12
C ARG A 18 12.41 -53.15 23.84
N TRP A 19 12.84 -52.61 22.67
CA TRP A 19 13.48 -53.38 21.59
C TRP A 19 14.62 -52.59 20.90
N ARG A 20 15.67 -53.32 20.46
CA ARG A 20 16.94 -52.84 19.86
C ARG A 20 17.02 -53.14 18.35
N ARG A 21 17.70 -52.23 17.63
CA ARG A 21 18.58 -52.35 16.43
C ARG A 21 18.27 -53.35 15.29
N GLY A 22 18.31 -52.83 14.06
CA GLY A 22 18.71 -53.54 12.83
C GLY A 22 19.12 -52.56 11.72
N LEU A 23 20.32 -52.72 11.18
CA LEU A 23 20.88 -52.07 9.99
C LEU A 23 20.77 -53.05 8.80
N ALA A 24 20.21 -52.62 7.67
CA ALA A 24 20.52 -53.11 6.31
C ALA A 24 19.76 -52.24 5.29
N GLY A 25 20.47 -51.74 4.27
CA GLY A 25 19.94 -50.79 3.30
C GLY A 25 19.11 -51.38 2.16
N CYS A 26 18.52 -50.49 1.36
CA CYS A 26 18.36 -50.57 -0.08
C CYS A 26 17.76 -49.26 -0.60
N LEU A 27 18.21 -48.85 -1.78
CA LEU A 27 17.76 -47.71 -2.57
C LEU A 27 16.24 -47.75 -2.82
N ALA A 28 15.54 -46.65 -2.54
CA ALA A 28 14.30 -46.27 -3.24
C ALA A 28 13.98 -44.80 -2.94
N ALA A 29 13.98 -43.96 -3.97
CA ALA A 29 13.41 -42.62 -3.91
C ALA A 29 11.88 -42.72 -3.76
N PRO A 30 11.21 -41.85 -2.97
CA PRO A 30 9.77 -41.70 -3.05
C PRO A 30 9.37 -40.67 -4.12
N PRO A 31 8.22 -40.87 -4.81
CA PRO A 31 7.73 -39.93 -5.81
C PRO A 31 7.13 -38.69 -5.15
N LEU A 32 7.55 -37.51 -5.61
CA LEU A 32 6.81 -36.26 -5.37
C LEU A 32 5.47 -36.37 -6.10
N THR A 33 4.42 -36.67 -5.35
CA THR A 33 3.04 -36.53 -5.81
C THR A 33 2.50 -35.25 -5.19
N LEU A 34 2.60 -34.13 -5.92
CA LEU A 34 2.00 -32.86 -5.55
C LEU A 34 0.52 -32.91 -5.92
N LEU A 35 -0.33 -33.26 -4.95
CA LEU A 35 -1.78 -33.24 -5.09
C LEU A 35 -2.27 -31.80 -4.83
N VAL A 36 -2.42 -31.00 -5.88
CA VAL A 36 -3.13 -29.72 -5.82
C VAL A 36 -4.63 -30.00 -5.95
N LEU A 37 -5.33 -29.99 -4.82
CA LEU A 37 -6.79 -30.04 -4.76
C LEU A 37 -7.35 -28.68 -5.17
N LEU A 38 -7.89 -28.64 -6.38
CA LEU A 38 -8.70 -27.54 -6.91
C LEU A 38 -10.09 -27.57 -6.25
N CYS A 39 -10.36 -26.62 -5.35
CA CYS A 39 -11.73 -26.26 -4.98
C CYS A 39 -12.13 -25.02 -5.79
N PHE A 40 -12.68 -25.24 -6.99
CA PHE A 40 -13.42 -24.23 -7.73
C PHE A 40 -14.82 -24.09 -7.12
N VAL A 41 -15.10 -22.97 -6.45
CA VAL A 41 -16.49 -22.52 -6.27
C VAL A 41 -16.84 -21.68 -7.49
N HIS A 42 -17.67 -22.25 -8.35
CA HIS A 42 -18.36 -21.56 -9.44
C HIS A 42 -19.29 -20.49 -8.85
N CYS A 43 -19.11 -19.23 -9.24
CA CYS A 43 -20.21 -18.28 -9.26
C CYS A 43 -20.15 -17.49 -10.57
N THR A 44 -20.72 -18.10 -11.61
CA THR A 44 -21.02 -17.43 -12.88
C THR A 44 -22.31 -16.63 -12.71
N GLN A 45 -22.24 -15.31 -12.83
CA GLN A 45 -23.37 -14.53 -13.31
C GLN A 45 -22.90 -13.53 -14.36
N ARG A 46 -23.22 -13.86 -15.62
CA ARG A 46 -23.36 -12.90 -16.71
C ARG A 46 -24.62 -12.09 -16.44
N GLY A 47 -24.53 -10.76 -16.46
CA GLY A 47 -25.66 -9.85 -16.44
C GLY A 47 -25.39 -8.71 -17.41
N ALA A 48 -26.34 -8.46 -18.31
CA ALA A 48 -26.27 -7.55 -19.44
C ALA A 48 -26.20 -6.07 -19.04
N GLU A 49 -25.61 -5.25 -19.90
CA GLU A 49 -25.62 -3.78 -19.78
C GLU A 49 -27.03 -3.20 -19.91
N PRO A 50 -27.42 -2.25 -19.05
CA PRO A 50 -28.47 -1.30 -19.34
C PRO A 50 -27.89 0.09 -19.67
N VAL A 51 -28.46 0.68 -20.72
CA VAL A 51 -28.25 2.06 -21.15
C VAL A 51 -28.63 3.03 -20.02
N LEU A 52 -27.69 3.90 -19.63
CA LEU A 52 -27.85 4.92 -18.59
C LEU A 52 -28.73 6.08 -19.07
N ALA A 53 -29.70 6.47 -18.25
CA ALA A 53 -30.32 7.80 -18.29
C ALA A 53 -29.59 8.72 -17.29
N PRO A 54 -29.46 10.03 -17.55
CA PRO A 54 -28.71 10.94 -16.69
C PRO A 54 -29.48 11.20 -15.40
N HIS A 55 -28.83 11.03 -14.25
CA HIS A 55 -29.36 11.50 -12.97
C HIS A 55 -28.59 12.74 -12.51
N GLU A 56 -29.37 13.77 -12.16
CA GLU A 56 -28.94 15.10 -11.76
C GLU A 56 -28.21 15.12 -10.41
N GLY A 57 -27.04 15.76 -10.42
CA GLY A 57 -26.49 16.64 -9.38
C GLY A 57 -26.59 16.22 -7.91
N ALA A 58 -25.57 15.53 -7.40
CA ALA A 58 -25.13 15.76 -6.03
C ALA A 58 -24.23 17.01 -6.02
N ALA A 59 -24.62 18.03 -5.27
CA ALA A 59 -23.85 19.26 -5.12
C ALA A 59 -22.48 18.95 -4.49
N PRO A 60 -21.39 19.62 -4.94
CA PRO A 60 -20.09 19.45 -4.32
C PRO A 60 -20.14 19.89 -2.87
N VAL A 61 -19.66 19.05 -1.96
CA VAL A 61 -19.33 19.46 -0.59
C VAL A 61 -18.15 20.40 -0.72
N VAL A 62 -18.43 21.70 -0.67
CA VAL A 62 -17.41 22.73 -0.57
C VAL A 62 -16.79 22.55 0.82
N SER A 63 -15.63 21.90 0.87
CA SER A 63 -14.73 21.95 2.02
C SER A 63 -14.39 23.42 2.24
N GLU A 64 -14.83 23.99 3.36
CA GLU A 64 -14.30 25.28 3.80
C GLU A 64 -12.78 25.16 3.88
N ALA A 65 -12.07 26.17 3.36
CA ALA A 65 -10.63 26.23 3.46
C ALA A 65 -10.26 26.25 4.96
N PRO A 66 -9.26 25.47 5.40
CA PRO A 66 -8.80 25.53 6.78
C PRO A 66 -8.39 26.98 7.12
N PRO A 67 -8.56 27.41 8.38
CA PRO A 67 -8.18 28.75 8.80
C PRO A 67 -6.71 29.01 8.47
N PRO A 68 -6.34 30.25 8.07
CA PRO A 68 -4.96 30.58 7.77
C PRO A 68 -4.10 30.32 9.01
N MET A 69 -3.11 29.45 8.85
CA MET A 69 -2.15 29.11 9.91
C MET A 69 -1.34 30.35 10.29
N GLU A 70 -1.27 30.65 11.60
CA GLU A 70 -0.46 31.74 12.11
C GLU A 70 1.02 31.55 11.74
N ALA A 71 1.60 32.56 11.09
CA ALA A 71 3.01 32.54 10.70
C ALA A 71 3.92 32.48 11.94
N GLY A 72 4.87 31.54 11.94
CA GLY A 72 5.83 31.37 13.04
C GLY A 72 5.35 30.55 14.24
N ALA A 73 4.17 29.90 14.14
CA ALA A 73 3.82 28.82 15.05
C ALA A 73 4.52 27.54 14.60
N ASP A 74 5.24 26.89 15.51
CA ASP A 74 5.79 25.53 15.41
C ASP A 74 5.05 24.73 16.49
N ARG A 75 3.91 24.13 16.11
CA ARG A 75 2.95 23.60 17.08
C ARG A 75 3.35 22.23 17.60
N ASP A 76 4.17 21.49 16.89
CA ASP A 76 4.69 20.19 17.31
C ASP A 76 6.12 20.25 17.86
N GLY A 77 6.82 21.37 17.69
CA GLY A 77 8.12 21.64 18.29
C GLY A 77 9.25 20.91 17.57
N ASP A 78 9.08 20.56 16.30
CA ASP A 78 10.08 19.86 15.51
C ASP A 78 11.16 20.81 14.93
N GLY A 79 10.92 22.13 15.02
CA GLY A 79 11.81 23.18 14.54
C GLY A 79 11.50 23.71 13.14
N LEU A 80 10.43 23.23 12.49
CA LEU A 80 9.81 23.84 11.32
C LEU A 80 8.52 24.55 11.76
N ASP A 81 8.35 25.80 11.33
CA ASP A 81 7.07 26.45 11.54
C ASP A 81 6.01 25.88 10.60
N ASP A 82 4.78 25.73 11.08
CA ASP A 82 3.71 25.07 10.34
C ASP A 82 3.47 25.75 8.97
N ALA A 83 3.66 27.07 8.86
CA ALA A 83 3.49 27.77 7.58
C ALA A 83 4.59 27.42 6.57
N GLN A 84 5.82 27.18 7.04
CA GLN A 84 6.91 26.64 6.24
C GLN A 84 6.62 25.20 5.80
N GLU A 85 6.10 24.37 6.69
CA GLU A 85 5.66 23.01 6.34
C GLU A 85 4.63 23.03 5.22
N ALA A 86 3.54 23.81 5.38
CA ALA A 86 2.50 23.95 4.37
C ALA A 86 3.04 24.48 3.03
N ALA A 87 4.00 25.41 3.08
CA ALA A 87 4.65 25.94 1.88
C ALA A 87 5.51 24.88 1.16
N LEU A 88 6.28 24.08 1.90
CA LEU A 88 7.08 22.98 1.36
C LEU A 88 6.17 21.86 0.81
N ALA A 89 5.17 21.44 1.58
CA ALA A 89 4.16 20.46 1.21
C ALA A 89 3.51 20.82 -0.13
N ARG A 90 3.09 22.07 -0.31
CA ARG A 90 2.45 22.49 -1.55
C ARG A 90 3.45 22.62 -2.70
N ARG A 91 4.65 23.17 -2.46
CA ARG A 91 5.66 23.42 -3.49
C ARG A 91 6.20 22.13 -4.12
N PHE A 92 6.32 21.07 -3.32
CA PHE A 92 6.90 19.79 -3.76
C PHE A 92 5.86 18.68 -3.91
N ALA A 93 4.56 19.01 -3.87
CA ALA A 93 3.50 18.03 -4.04
C ALA A 93 3.61 17.33 -5.40
N PRO A 94 3.47 16.00 -5.46
CA PRO A 94 3.75 15.25 -6.68
C PRO A 94 2.63 15.38 -7.73
N SER A 95 3.02 15.19 -8.99
CA SER A 95 2.09 14.88 -10.08
C SER A 95 1.96 13.36 -10.18
N VAL A 96 0.83 12.81 -9.73
CA VAL A 96 0.58 11.37 -9.72
C VAL A 96 0.08 10.92 -11.09
N ARG A 97 0.67 9.87 -11.65
CA ARG A 97 0.40 9.35 -13.00
C ARG A 97 -0.11 7.92 -12.89
N PHE A 98 -1.41 7.75 -13.07
CA PHE A 98 -2.04 6.43 -12.99
C PHE A 98 -1.86 5.64 -14.28
N ALA A 99 -1.85 4.31 -14.16
CA ALA A 99 -1.74 3.42 -15.29
C ALA A 99 -3.03 3.48 -16.15
N GLY A 100 -2.86 3.67 -17.44
CA GLY A 100 -3.92 3.54 -18.45
C GLY A 100 -3.82 2.21 -19.19
N VAL A 101 -4.68 2.07 -20.21
CA VAL A 101 -4.65 0.91 -21.11
C VAL A 101 -3.29 0.82 -21.80
N ASP A 102 -2.54 -0.25 -21.52
CA ASP A 102 -1.28 -0.52 -22.22
C ASP A 102 -1.56 -1.03 -23.65
N PRO A 103 -1.09 -0.35 -24.71
CA PRO A 103 -1.32 -0.77 -26.09
C PRO A 103 -0.71 -2.12 -26.46
N GLN A 104 0.33 -2.55 -25.74
CA GLN A 104 0.95 -3.87 -25.91
C GLN A 104 0.25 -4.94 -25.04
N GLY A 105 -0.83 -4.61 -24.34
CA GLY A 105 -1.57 -5.54 -23.49
C GLY A 105 -0.75 -6.04 -22.30
N ARG A 106 0.25 -5.27 -21.86
CA ARG A 106 1.04 -5.59 -20.67
C ARG A 106 0.32 -5.03 -19.45
N GLY A 107 0.12 -5.86 -18.43
CA GLY A 107 -0.57 -5.46 -17.20
C GLY A 107 -1.74 -6.38 -16.85
N GLY A 108 -2.52 -5.96 -15.86
CA GLY A 108 -3.70 -6.70 -15.42
C GLY A 108 -4.82 -6.63 -16.46
N GLN A 109 -5.45 -7.77 -16.75
CA GLN A 109 -6.59 -7.86 -17.67
C GLN A 109 -7.91 -7.38 -17.02
N HIS A 110 -7.96 -7.34 -15.69
CA HIS A 110 -9.12 -6.98 -14.90
C HIS A 110 -9.09 -5.51 -14.45
N ASN A 111 -7.90 -4.93 -14.35
CA ASN A 111 -7.69 -3.52 -14.01
C ASN A 111 -7.02 -2.72 -15.14
N VAL A 112 -7.56 -2.76 -16.36
CA VAL A 112 -6.89 -2.22 -17.56
C VAL A 112 -6.70 -0.70 -17.61
N ALA A 113 -7.37 0.09 -16.77
CA ALA A 113 -7.27 1.55 -16.76
C ALA A 113 -7.64 2.04 -15.35
N GLU A 114 -6.66 2.00 -14.45
CA GLU A 114 -6.79 2.07 -12.99
C GLU A 114 -8.21 2.35 -12.47
N ARG A 115 -8.89 1.33 -11.97
CA ARG A 115 -10.28 1.40 -11.48
C ARG A 115 -10.35 1.60 -9.98
N TYR A 116 -9.26 1.31 -9.28
CA TYR A 116 -9.16 1.35 -7.83
C TYR A 116 -8.38 2.61 -7.45
N PHE A 117 -8.98 3.77 -7.70
CA PHE A 117 -8.39 5.05 -7.33
C PHE A 117 -8.22 5.18 -5.81
N PRO A 118 -7.40 6.15 -5.35
CA PRO A 118 -7.36 6.51 -3.94
C PRO A 118 -8.72 6.94 -3.39
N MET A 119 -8.88 6.90 -2.07
CA MET A 119 -10.08 7.28 -1.35
C MET A 119 -9.74 8.06 -0.08
N SER A 120 -10.62 9.00 0.29
CA SER A 120 -10.63 9.58 1.62
C SER A 120 -10.88 8.52 2.69
N VAL A 121 -9.99 8.43 3.68
CA VAL A 121 -10.18 7.59 4.87
C VAL A 121 -11.46 7.96 5.60
N ALA A 122 -11.78 9.25 5.70
CA ALA A 122 -13.01 9.69 6.37
C ALA A 122 -14.27 9.18 5.63
N ARG A 123 -14.27 9.24 4.29
CA ARG A 123 -15.35 8.65 3.48
C ARG A 123 -15.40 7.14 3.64
N PHE A 124 -14.25 6.47 3.59
CA PHE A 124 -14.15 5.03 3.77
C PHE A 124 -14.76 4.58 5.10
N LEU A 125 -14.37 5.21 6.22
CA LEU A 125 -14.91 4.88 7.54
C LEU A 125 -16.41 5.17 7.65
N ALA A 126 -16.90 6.26 7.05
CA ALA A 126 -18.33 6.55 7.00
C ALA A 126 -19.12 5.47 6.23
N GLN A 127 -18.60 5.00 5.09
CA GLN A 127 -19.22 3.91 4.33
C GLN A 127 -19.17 2.58 5.09
N LEU A 128 -18.05 2.30 5.76
CA LEU A 128 -17.85 1.14 6.62
C LEU A 128 -18.91 1.07 7.71
N GLU A 129 -19.08 2.14 8.48
CA GLU A 129 -20.05 2.23 9.58
C GLU A 129 -21.50 2.22 9.11
N ALA A 130 -21.78 2.78 7.95
CA ALA A 130 -23.12 2.77 7.39
C ALA A 130 -23.49 1.39 6.80
N GLY A 131 -22.51 0.58 6.40
CA GLY A 131 -22.76 -0.59 5.55
C GLY A 131 -23.31 -0.20 4.18
N VAL A 132 -22.98 1.01 3.69
CA VAL A 132 -23.53 1.57 2.45
C VAL A 132 -22.39 1.95 1.53
N TYR A 133 -22.34 1.30 0.36
CA TYR A 133 -21.30 1.51 -0.63
C TYR A 133 -21.91 1.89 -1.98
N GLU A 134 -21.21 2.72 -2.74
CA GLU A 134 -21.58 3.04 -4.11
C GLU A 134 -20.63 2.33 -5.06
N ARG A 135 -21.18 1.57 -6.01
CA ARG A 135 -20.43 0.90 -7.06
C ARG A 135 -21.20 1.00 -8.35
N GLU A 136 -20.57 1.60 -9.36
CA GLU A 136 -21.12 1.68 -10.74
C GLU A 136 -22.51 2.33 -10.79
N GLY A 137 -22.71 3.38 -9.99
CA GLY A 137 -23.99 4.08 -9.89
C GLY A 137 -25.08 3.33 -9.12
N GLN A 138 -24.77 2.17 -8.55
CA GLN A 138 -25.67 1.39 -7.71
C GLN A 138 -25.28 1.51 -6.23
N ARG A 139 -26.30 1.59 -5.37
CA ARG A 139 -26.13 1.55 -3.92
C ARG A 139 -26.18 0.11 -3.45
N TRP A 140 -25.11 -0.32 -2.78
CA TRP A 140 -24.96 -1.64 -2.18
C TRP A 140 -25.11 -1.52 -0.67
N LEU A 141 -26.00 -2.33 -0.10
CA LEU A 141 -26.21 -2.44 1.33
C LEU A 141 -25.56 -3.73 1.81
N THR A 142 -24.71 -3.62 2.82
CA THR A 142 -24.15 -4.76 3.54
C THR A 142 -24.41 -4.56 5.03
N GLU A 143 -24.10 -5.58 5.83
CA GLU A 143 -23.94 -5.34 7.26
C GLU A 143 -22.85 -4.28 7.48
N PRO A 144 -23.03 -3.35 8.42
CA PRO A 144 -21.98 -2.44 8.86
C PRO A 144 -20.70 -3.18 9.21
N GLY A 145 -19.58 -2.63 8.77
CA GLY A 145 -18.27 -3.05 9.23
C GLY A 145 -17.91 -2.41 10.57
N SER A 146 -16.68 -2.67 11.02
CA SER A 146 -16.13 -2.06 12.22
C SER A 146 -14.70 -1.61 12.01
N PHE A 147 -14.40 -0.43 12.53
CA PHE A 147 -13.06 0.09 12.73
C PHE A 147 -12.80 0.12 14.24
N SER A 148 -11.82 -0.64 14.70
CA SER A 148 -11.33 -0.64 16.09
C SER A 148 -9.81 -0.54 16.09
N ASP A 149 -9.22 -0.38 17.28
CA ASP A 149 -7.76 -0.30 17.45
C ASP A 149 -7.04 -1.56 16.94
N GLU A 150 -7.72 -2.70 16.86
CA GLU A 150 -7.13 -3.97 16.43
C GLU A 150 -7.33 -4.31 14.95
N ARG A 151 -8.46 -3.89 14.34
CA ARG A 151 -8.80 -4.35 12.98
C ARG A 151 -9.83 -3.47 12.26
N VAL A 152 -9.77 -3.53 10.93
CA VAL A 152 -10.81 -3.06 10.01
C VAL A 152 -11.48 -4.27 9.37
N VAL A 153 -12.79 -4.46 9.56
CA VAL A 153 -13.53 -5.63 9.04
C VAL A 153 -14.90 -5.22 8.49
N GLY A 154 -15.45 -6.04 7.59
CA GLY A 154 -16.87 -5.94 7.19
C GLY A 154 -17.18 -5.00 6.03
N TYR A 155 -16.22 -4.70 5.15
CA TYR A 155 -16.44 -3.99 3.89
C TYR A 155 -16.20 -4.87 2.67
N PRO A 156 -16.85 -4.60 1.52
CA PRO A 156 -16.76 -5.45 0.34
C PRO A 156 -15.35 -5.45 -0.27
N SER A 157 -14.95 -6.59 -0.85
CA SER A 157 -13.81 -6.66 -1.77
C SER A 157 -14.11 -5.88 -3.05
N PHE A 158 -13.07 -5.43 -3.75
CA PHE A 158 -13.18 -4.64 -4.97
C PHE A 158 -13.91 -3.30 -4.79
N LEU A 159 -13.85 -2.72 -3.59
CA LEU A 159 -14.36 -1.36 -3.36
C LEU A 159 -13.55 -0.38 -4.22
N LYS A 160 -14.26 0.43 -5.03
CA LYS A 160 -13.65 1.50 -5.81
C LYS A 160 -13.42 2.71 -4.91
N GLY A 161 -12.34 3.45 -5.16
CA GLY A 161 -12.07 4.68 -4.44
C GLY A 161 -12.91 5.87 -4.90
N ASP A 162 -12.43 7.05 -4.56
CA ASP A 162 -13.06 8.30 -4.94
C ASP A 162 -12.99 8.54 -6.45
N PRO A 163 -13.86 9.38 -7.02
CA PRO A 163 -13.67 9.89 -8.37
C PRO A 163 -12.25 10.44 -8.54
N PRO A 164 -11.67 10.34 -9.75
CA PRO A 164 -10.35 10.88 -10.02
C PRO A 164 -10.19 12.32 -9.47
N ARG A 165 -9.10 12.57 -8.74
CA ARG A 165 -8.74 13.85 -8.09
C ARG A 165 -9.59 14.29 -6.89
N ALA A 166 -10.61 13.52 -6.51
CA ALA A 166 -11.49 13.88 -5.39
C ALA A 166 -10.99 13.38 -4.02
N ALA A 167 -10.15 12.34 -3.99
CA ALA A 167 -9.50 11.90 -2.76
C ALA A 167 -8.54 12.98 -2.23
N PRO A 168 -8.34 13.11 -0.91
CA PRO A 168 -7.25 13.91 -0.37
C PRO A 168 -5.89 13.25 -0.62
N VAL A 169 -4.82 14.04 -0.56
CA VAL A 169 -3.46 13.53 -0.34
C VAL A 169 -3.08 13.82 1.09
N TYR A 170 -2.63 12.80 1.81
CA TYR A 170 -2.17 12.98 3.18
C TYR A 170 -0.69 13.30 3.16
N VAL A 171 -0.28 14.39 3.80
CA VAL A 171 1.10 14.88 3.77
C VAL A 171 1.68 14.93 5.18
N HIS A 172 2.96 14.64 5.30
CA HIS A 172 3.72 14.94 6.50
C HIS A 172 5.03 15.61 6.08
N VAL A 173 5.30 16.79 6.62
CA VAL A 173 6.57 17.49 6.45
C VAL A 173 7.29 17.42 7.79
N TYR A 174 8.61 17.21 7.77
CA TYR A 174 9.40 17.13 8.99
C TYR A 174 10.88 17.40 8.72
N PRO A 175 11.67 17.85 9.72
CA PRO A 175 13.09 18.11 9.57
C PRO A 175 13.88 16.89 9.08
N GLY A 176 14.80 17.15 8.16
CA GLY A 176 15.78 16.16 7.76
C GLY A 176 16.92 16.07 8.77
N GLU A 177 17.67 14.96 8.70
CA GLU A 177 18.87 14.75 9.54
C GLU A 177 19.94 15.84 9.33
N GLU A 178 20.00 16.41 8.13
CA GLU A 178 20.91 17.51 7.80
C GLU A 178 20.25 18.86 8.07
N SER A 179 20.97 19.73 8.78
CA SER A 179 20.50 21.09 9.06
C SER A 179 20.12 21.84 7.77
N GLY A 180 18.95 22.47 7.78
CA GLY A 180 18.40 23.20 6.63
C GLY A 180 17.76 22.30 5.57
N THR A 181 17.53 21.02 5.87
CA THR A 181 16.78 20.09 5.02
C THR A 181 15.50 19.63 5.70
N ALA A 182 14.52 19.23 4.90
CA ALA A 182 13.27 18.64 5.34
C ALA A 182 12.88 17.46 4.42
N PHE A 183 11.92 16.68 4.86
CA PHE A 183 11.22 15.70 4.05
C PHE A 183 9.79 16.14 3.83
N CYS A 184 9.28 15.93 2.61
CA CYS A 184 7.86 16.01 2.31
C CYS A 184 7.39 14.63 1.87
N GLU A 185 6.56 13.98 2.67
CA GLU A 185 6.04 12.64 2.42
C GLU A 185 4.55 12.71 2.09
N TYR A 186 4.15 12.08 1.00
CA TYR A 186 2.79 12.13 0.46
C TYR A 186 2.21 10.72 0.37
N TRP A 187 1.06 10.53 1.01
CA TRP A 187 0.39 9.26 1.20
C TRP A 187 -0.95 9.24 0.48
N LEU A 188 -1.26 8.10 -0.11
CA LEU A 188 -2.53 7.79 -0.74
C LEU A 188 -3.08 6.50 -0.11
N PHE A 189 -4.35 6.55 0.29
CA PHE A 189 -5.08 5.38 0.75
C PHE A 189 -5.93 4.81 -0.39
N TYR A 190 -5.82 3.51 -0.62
CA TYR A 190 -6.61 2.77 -1.60
C TYR A 190 -7.49 1.77 -0.85
N PRO A 191 -8.81 1.72 -1.12
CA PRO A 191 -9.69 0.78 -0.43
C PRO A 191 -9.48 -0.67 -0.86
N TYR A 192 -8.84 -0.90 -2.02
CA TYR A 192 -8.57 -2.22 -2.54
C TYR A 192 -7.39 -2.21 -3.51
N ASP A 193 -6.41 -3.09 -3.29
CA ASP A 193 -5.39 -3.50 -4.25
C ASP A 193 -5.91 -4.71 -5.05
N VAL A 194 -5.80 -4.64 -6.36
CA VAL A 194 -6.01 -5.78 -7.25
C VAL A 194 -4.71 -6.18 -7.93
N ALA A 195 -4.28 -7.40 -7.65
CA ALA A 195 -3.03 -7.94 -8.15
C ALA A 195 -3.31 -9.13 -9.07
N GLU A 196 -2.74 -9.12 -10.27
CA GLU A 196 -2.74 -10.27 -11.17
C GLU A 196 -1.35 -10.90 -11.21
N ALA A 197 -1.31 -12.22 -11.07
CA ALA A 197 -0.08 -12.99 -11.09
C ALA A 197 -0.23 -14.21 -11.98
N ARG A 198 0.91 -14.78 -12.38
CA ARG A 198 0.99 -16.04 -13.12
C ARG A 198 1.90 -16.98 -12.36
N PHE A 199 1.44 -18.19 -12.08
CA PHE A 199 2.27 -19.21 -11.42
C PHE A 199 2.43 -20.40 -12.35
N LEU A 200 3.67 -20.74 -12.72
CA LEU A 200 4.00 -21.84 -13.65
C LEU A 200 3.17 -21.81 -14.95
N GLY A 201 2.96 -20.61 -15.51
CA GLY A 201 2.18 -20.43 -16.74
C GLY A 201 0.66 -20.32 -16.55
N VAL A 202 0.14 -20.51 -15.33
CA VAL A 202 -1.30 -20.40 -15.03
C VAL A 202 -1.62 -19.01 -14.50
N ASP A 203 -2.57 -18.33 -15.13
CA ASP A 203 -3.05 -17.03 -14.68
C ASP A 203 -3.85 -17.17 -13.37
N ILE A 204 -3.52 -16.30 -12.41
CA ILE A 204 -4.20 -16.10 -11.14
C ILE A 204 -4.83 -14.70 -11.22
N PRO A 205 -6.07 -14.60 -11.71
CA PRO A 205 -6.68 -13.32 -12.11
C PRO A 205 -7.15 -12.44 -10.96
N TYR A 206 -7.23 -12.98 -9.74
CA TYR A 206 -7.76 -12.27 -8.57
C TYR A 206 -6.88 -12.52 -7.35
N GLY A 207 -5.75 -11.80 -7.29
CA GLY A 207 -4.99 -11.55 -6.07
C GLY A 207 -5.19 -10.11 -5.59
N GLY A 208 -4.44 -9.72 -4.55
CA GLY A 208 -4.50 -8.39 -3.94
C GLY A 208 -5.16 -8.43 -2.57
N HIS A 209 -5.36 -7.26 -1.97
CA HIS A 209 -5.88 -7.12 -0.61
C HIS A 209 -6.75 -5.89 -0.45
N ARG A 210 -7.68 -5.99 0.50
CA ARG A 210 -8.48 -4.88 0.99
C ARG A 210 -7.60 -3.91 1.77
N GLY A 211 -7.72 -2.61 1.50
CA GLY A 211 -6.94 -1.59 2.22
C GLY A 211 -5.47 -1.60 1.84
N ASP A 212 -5.00 -0.47 1.32
CA ASP A 212 -3.64 -0.32 0.84
C ASP A 212 -3.18 1.13 1.02
N TRP A 213 -1.93 1.29 1.44
CA TRP A 213 -1.31 2.58 1.76
C TRP A 213 0.00 2.69 1.01
N GLU A 214 0.05 3.64 0.08
CA GLU A 214 1.25 3.91 -0.70
C GLU A 214 1.70 5.34 -0.52
N HIS A 215 3.00 5.56 -0.74
CA HIS A 215 3.59 6.88 -0.55
C HIS A 215 4.82 7.12 -1.43
N ALA A 216 5.15 8.39 -1.55
CA ALA A 216 6.43 8.87 -2.03
C ALA A 216 6.91 10.00 -1.11
N ALA A 217 8.23 10.11 -0.92
CA ALA A 217 8.83 11.17 -0.13
C ALA A 217 9.91 11.91 -0.93
N PHE A 218 10.10 13.18 -0.63
CA PHE A 218 11.11 14.01 -1.28
C PHE A 218 11.95 14.73 -0.24
N LYS A 219 13.28 14.57 -0.33
CA LYS A 219 14.22 15.38 0.46
C LYS A 219 14.29 16.75 -0.17
N VAL A 220 14.21 17.79 0.63
CA VAL A 220 14.28 19.18 0.18
C VAL A 220 15.27 19.97 1.00
N GLN A 221 15.90 20.95 0.37
CA GLN A 221 16.52 22.05 1.11
C GLN A 221 15.44 23.08 1.40
N ILE A 222 15.42 23.62 2.62
CA ILE A 222 14.42 24.58 3.08
C ILE A 222 14.69 25.96 2.46
N ASN A 223 15.95 26.40 2.46
CA ASN A 223 16.31 27.73 1.97
C ASN A 223 17.64 27.73 1.17
N PRO A 224 17.64 28.13 -0.12
CA PRO A 224 16.45 28.33 -0.95
C PRO A 224 15.73 27.00 -1.22
N PRO A 225 14.38 26.97 -1.33
CA PRO A 225 13.64 25.73 -1.53
C PRO A 225 14.00 25.00 -2.83
N ARG A 226 14.55 23.77 -2.71
CA ARG A 226 14.86 22.88 -3.86
C ARG A 226 14.85 21.40 -3.48
N LEU A 227 14.57 20.53 -4.45
CA LEU A 227 14.68 19.07 -4.32
C LEU A 227 16.15 18.64 -4.15
N LEU A 228 16.38 17.68 -3.25
CA LEU A 228 17.67 17.01 -3.02
C LEU A 228 17.63 15.51 -3.37
N GLY A 229 16.43 14.92 -3.46
CA GLY A 229 16.24 13.53 -3.91
C GLY A 229 14.80 13.07 -3.73
N GLY A 230 14.45 11.94 -4.36
CA GLY A 230 13.14 11.31 -4.24
C GLY A 230 13.23 9.87 -3.77
N TYR A 231 12.19 9.45 -3.05
CA TYR A 231 12.04 8.16 -2.41
C TYR A 231 10.66 7.62 -2.80
N PHE A 232 10.64 6.48 -3.48
CA PHE A 232 9.42 5.88 -4.03
C PHE A 232 9.23 4.51 -3.39
N TYR A 233 8.00 4.22 -2.96
CA TYR A 233 7.73 3.05 -2.14
C TYR A 233 6.74 2.10 -2.80
N GLY A 234 6.91 0.82 -2.49
CA GLY A 234 6.03 -0.27 -2.93
C GLY A 234 6.69 -1.62 -2.66
N HIS A 235 5.90 -2.67 -2.45
CA HIS A 235 6.38 -4.06 -2.22
C HIS A 235 7.45 -4.20 -1.13
N ASP A 236 7.32 -3.46 -0.03
CA ASP A 236 8.32 -3.39 1.05
C ASP A 236 9.73 -2.98 0.56
N LYS A 237 9.77 -2.06 -0.41
CA LYS A 237 10.98 -1.43 -0.93
C LYS A 237 10.88 0.08 -0.87
N CYS A 238 12.05 0.69 -0.78
CA CYS A 238 12.28 2.11 -1.01
C CYS A 238 13.26 2.24 -2.18
N LEU A 239 12.83 2.94 -3.23
CA LEU A 239 13.64 3.27 -4.40
C LEU A 239 14.13 4.71 -4.26
N VAL A 240 15.44 4.92 -4.39
CA VAL A 240 16.04 6.26 -4.25
C VAL A 240 16.49 6.81 -5.60
N VAL A 241 16.23 8.11 -5.79
CA VAL A 241 16.53 8.84 -7.03
C VAL A 241 17.18 10.17 -6.67
N ALA A 242 18.30 10.48 -7.34
CA ALA A 242 18.96 11.78 -7.20
C ALA A 242 18.09 12.91 -7.76
N ALA A 243 18.22 14.13 -7.22
CA ALA A 243 17.38 15.25 -7.65
C ALA A 243 17.41 15.47 -9.16
N GLU A 244 18.60 15.45 -9.76
CA GLU A 244 18.84 15.65 -11.20
C GLU A 244 18.20 14.58 -12.10
N ASP A 245 17.92 13.40 -11.56
CA ASP A 245 17.29 12.28 -12.27
C ASP A 245 15.76 12.27 -12.11
N LEU A 246 15.18 13.12 -11.25
CA LEU A 246 13.74 13.23 -11.08
C LEU A 246 13.09 13.90 -12.28
N GLU A 247 12.04 13.29 -12.81
CA GLU A 247 11.09 13.97 -13.68
C GLU A 247 10.28 14.98 -12.87
N ARG A 248 10.12 16.19 -13.41
CA ARG A 248 9.46 17.31 -12.72
C ARG A 248 8.46 18.02 -13.61
N ILE A 249 7.37 18.44 -13.00
CA ILE A 249 6.36 19.33 -13.56
C ILE A 249 6.60 20.70 -12.95
N GLU A 250 6.61 21.75 -13.79
CA GLU A 250 6.81 23.14 -13.33
C GLU A 250 8.07 23.32 -12.46
N ASP A 251 9.13 22.56 -12.77
CA ASP A 251 10.44 22.51 -12.11
C ASP A 251 10.48 22.01 -10.66
N THR A 252 9.37 22.05 -9.92
CA THR A 252 9.32 21.73 -8.47
C THR A 252 8.55 20.47 -8.13
N HIS A 253 7.59 20.04 -8.96
CA HIS A 253 6.67 18.95 -8.63
C HIS A 253 7.15 17.62 -9.20
N PRO A 254 7.60 16.65 -8.40
CA PRO A 254 8.07 15.37 -8.91
C PRO A 254 6.94 14.57 -9.55
N ALA A 255 7.23 13.81 -10.61
CA ALA A 255 6.29 12.83 -11.14
C ALA A 255 6.33 11.53 -10.31
N VAL A 256 5.17 10.96 -10.01
CA VAL A 256 5.03 9.64 -9.37
C VAL A 256 4.15 8.76 -10.24
N TYR A 257 4.70 7.67 -10.76
CA TYR A 257 3.99 6.71 -11.59
C TYR A 257 3.48 5.56 -10.73
N VAL A 258 2.17 5.31 -10.80
CA VAL A 258 1.48 4.32 -9.95
C VAL A 258 1.32 3.02 -10.72
N SER A 259 1.74 1.91 -10.12
CA SER A 259 1.52 0.57 -10.68
C SER A 259 0.03 0.26 -10.76
N GLN A 260 -0.40 -0.25 -11.91
CA GLN A 260 -1.76 -0.69 -12.16
C GLN A 260 -2.24 -1.72 -11.12
N GLY A 261 -3.24 -1.35 -10.33
CA GLY A 261 -3.92 -2.18 -9.34
C GLY A 261 -3.16 -2.47 -8.06
N LYS A 262 -1.82 -2.40 -8.10
CA LYS A 262 -0.94 -2.70 -6.94
C LYS A 262 -0.35 -1.46 -6.27
N HIS A 263 -0.56 -0.32 -6.90
CA HIS A 263 -0.26 1.03 -6.39
C HIS A 263 1.19 1.39 -6.04
N ALA A 264 2.14 0.46 -6.12
CA ALA A 264 3.55 0.73 -5.96
C ALA A 264 3.99 1.96 -6.78
N SER A 265 4.75 2.84 -6.15
CA SER A 265 5.19 4.11 -6.70
C SER A 265 6.54 3.98 -7.42
N TYR A 266 6.63 4.59 -8.60
CA TYR A 266 7.83 4.60 -9.43
C TYR A 266 8.21 6.01 -9.90
N PRO A 267 9.50 6.30 -10.09
CA PRO A 267 9.97 7.60 -10.56
C PRO A 267 9.78 7.83 -12.05
N ASN A 268 9.52 6.78 -12.82
CA ASN A 268 9.37 6.84 -14.26
C ASN A 268 8.29 5.87 -14.72
N ALA A 269 7.77 6.13 -15.92
CA ALA A 269 6.93 5.17 -16.60
C ALA A 269 7.70 3.86 -16.87
N VAL A 270 7.20 2.73 -16.36
CA VAL A 270 7.94 1.46 -16.33
C VAL A 270 7.04 0.23 -16.43
N VAL A 271 7.58 -0.84 -17.00
CA VAL A 271 7.12 -2.22 -16.81
C VAL A 271 8.25 -3.02 -16.14
N ILE A 272 8.00 -3.62 -14.97
CA ILE A 272 9.05 -4.23 -14.15
C ILE A 272 8.55 -5.47 -13.39
N ALA A 273 9.43 -6.42 -13.11
CA ALA A 273 9.11 -7.59 -12.28
C ALA A 273 9.02 -7.22 -10.79
N SER A 274 7.83 -7.34 -10.19
CA SER A 274 7.62 -7.04 -8.77
C SER A 274 8.27 -8.09 -7.86
N VAL A 275 8.33 -9.34 -8.32
CA VAL A 275 9.02 -10.45 -7.62
C VAL A 275 10.38 -10.77 -8.24
N GLY A 276 11.34 -11.15 -7.40
CA GLY A 276 12.72 -11.47 -7.82
C GLY A 276 12.89 -12.87 -8.40
N LEU A 277 11.78 -13.56 -8.68
CA LEU A 277 11.77 -14.90 -9.25
C LEU A 277 11.72 -14.83 -10.78
N PRO A 278 12.24 -15.84 -11.49
CA PRO A 278 12.07 -15.94 -12.93
C PRO A 278 10.58 -15.86 -13.31
N GLN A 279 10.26 -15.02 -14.30
CA GLN A 279 8.88 -14.81 -14.79
C GLN A 279 8.18 -16.10 -15.24
N ALA A 280 8.95 -17.11 -15.67
CA ALA A 280 8.42 -18.44 -16.01
C ALA A 280 7.89 -19.21 -14.78
N ILE A 281 8.38 -18.89 -13.59
CA ILE A 281 7.95 -19.49 -12.32
C ILE A 281 6.85 -18.63 -11.72
N VAL A 282 7.12 -17.34 -11.52
CA VAL A 282 6.15 -16.36 -11.02
C VAL A 282 6.19 -15.12 -11.90
N GLY A 283 5.17 -14.96 -12.73
CA GLY A 283 4.93 -13.76 -13.49
C GLY A 283 4.16 -12.78 -12.64
N HIS A 284 4.83 -11.74 -12.14
CA HIS A 284 4.17 -10.66 -11.44
C HIS A 284 4.82 -9.34 -11.88
N LEU A 285 4.09 -8.59 -12.71
CA LEU A 285 4.59 -7.38 -13.36
C LEU A 285 3.88 -6.17 -12.78
N ASP A 286 4.65 -5.14 -12.47
CA ASP A 286 4.16 -3.80 -12.26
C ASP A 286 4.18 -3.05 -13.58
N VAL A 287 3.04 -2.42 -13.88
CA VAL A 287 2.86 -1.59 -15.06
C VAL A 287 2.44 -0.22 -14.58
N ALA A 288 3.40 0.69 -14.54
CA ALA A 288 3.20 2.08 -14.17
C ALA A 288 3.47 2.92 -15.41
N ASN A 289 2.54 2.95 -16.37
CA ASN A 289 2.79 3.56 -17.69
C ASN A 289 2.40 5.05 -17.78
N GLY A 290 1.65 5.56 -16.80
CA GLY A 290 1.19 6.95 -16.75
C GLY A 290 0.23 7.36 -17.88
N LEU A 291 -0.35 6.41 -18.61
CA LEU A 291 -1.27 6.66 -19.73
C LEU A 291 -2.72 6.94 -19.27
N GLY A 292 -2.99 6.82 -17.97
CA GLY A 292 -4.31 7.02 -17.38
C GLY A 292 -4.49 8.45 -16.87
N GLU A 293 -5.22 8.58 -15.76
CA GLU A 293 -5.41 9.88 -15.12
C GLU A 293 -4.07 10.46 -14.67
N ARG A 294 -3.87 11.75 -14.95
CA ARG A 294 -2.83 12.58 -14.33
C ARG A 294 -3.44 13.37 -13.19
N TRP A 295 -2.84 13.41 -12.02
CA TRP A 295 -3.32 14.18 -10.90
C TRP A 295 -2.24 15.11 -10.34
N ASP A 296 -2.39 16.41 -10.60
CA ASP A 296 -1.54 17.46 -10.06
C ASP A 296 -2.05 17.85 -8.67
N THR A 297 -1.49 17.22 -7.64
CA THR A 297 -2.05 17.21 -6.26
C THR A 297 -2.03 18.58 -5.57
N TRP A 298 -1.32 19.57 -6.11
CA TRP A 298 -1.25 20.93 -5.57
C TRP A 298 -2.36 21.88 -6.07
N ARG A 299 -3.16 21.47 -7.05
CA ARG A 299 -4.14 22.34 -7.74
C ARG A 299 -5.53 22.26 -7.13
N ASP A 300 -6.11 21.06 -7.12
CA ASP A 300 -7.56 20.86 -6.92
C ASP A 300 -7.86 19.90 -5.76
N THR A 301 -6.90 19.70 -4.86
CA THR A 301 -6.95 18.66 -3.83
C THR A 301 -6.58 19.19 -2.46
N ALA A 302 -7.28 18.71 -1.45
CA ALA A 302 -6.89 18.92 -0.06
C ALA A 302 -5.61 18.14 0.24
N LEU A 303 -4.52 18.86 0.53
CA LEU A 303 -3.37 18.30 1.24
C LEU A 303 -3.74 18.28 2.71
N ILE A 304 -4.01 17.10 3.24
CA ILE A 304 -4.34 16.90 4.65
C ILE A 304 -3.04 16.61 5.38
N ASP A 305 -2.61 17.56 6.20
CA ASP A 305 -1.48 17.34 7.09
C ASP A 305 -1.82 16.23 8.08
N LEU A 306 -0.97 15.20 8.11
CA LEU A 306 -1.03 14.12 9.08
C LEU A 306 -0.62 14.61 10.46
N GLY A 307 0.21 15.66 10.52
CA GLY A 307 0.86 16.11 11.74
C GLY A 307 1.75 15.04 12.36
N GLU A 308 2.20 15.31 13.57
CA GLU A 308 3.03 14.38 14.32
C GLU A 308 2.24 13.25 14.99
N ARG A 309 2.90 12.10 15.15
CA ARG A 309 2.32 10.87 15.72
C ARG A 309 1.68 11.10 17.09
N GLU A 310 2.25 12.00 17.88
CA GLU A 310 1.85 12.27 19.25
C GLU A 310 0.75 13.32 19.36
N GLN A 311 0.49 14.08 18.29
CA GLN A 311 -0.48 15.18 18.28
C GLN A 311 -1.35 15.21 17.01
N PRO A 312 -2.00 14.09 16.63
CA PRO A 312 -2.84 14.08 15.44
C PRO A 312 -4.04 15.00 15.64
N ARG A 313 -4.39 15.77 14.60
CA ARG A 313 -5.51 16.73 14.62
C ARG A 313 -6.62 16.25 13.70
N ASP A 314 -7.82 16.82 13.83
CA ASP A 314 -8.88 16.55 12.86
C ASP A 314 -8.43 16.98 11.45
N PRO A 315 -8.74 16.21 10.39
CA PRO A 315 -9.65 15.06 10.36
C PRO A 315 -8.96 13.69 10.55
N VAL A 316 -7.69 13.65 10.95
CA VAL A 316 -6.90 12.41 11.03
C VAL A 316 -6.85 11.79 12.42
N ALA A 317 -7.16 12.56 13.47
CA ALA A 317 -7.14 12.13 14.88
C ALA A 317 -7.85 10.79 15.15
N ARG A 318 -8.94 10.52 14.44
CA ARG A 318 -9.73 9.29 14.60
C ARG A 318 -8.98 8.01 14.22
N TRP A 319 -8.05 8.07 13.27
CA TRP A 319 -7.50 6.89 12.63
C TRP A 319 -5.98 6.90 12.48
N LEU A 320 -5.33 8.05 12.61
CA LEU A 320 -3.89 8.15 12.39
C LEU A 320 -3.09 7.23 13.32
N GLY A 321 -3.56 7.03 14.55
CA GLY A 321 -2.93 6.13 15.52
C GLY A 321 -3.10 4.63 15.23
N PHE A 322 -3.94 4.23 14.28
CA PHE A 322 -4.22 2.82 14.02
C PHE A 322 -3.01 2.10 13.42
N GLN A 323 -2.52 1.09 14.15
CA GLN A 323 -1.30 0.34 13.81
C GLN A 323 -1.58 -0.97 13.06
N GLY A 324 -2.85 -1.38 12.98
CA GLY A 324 -3.25 -2.65 12.37
C GLY A 324 -3.28 -2.62 10.83
N PRO A 325 -3.56 -3.77 10.21
CA PRO A 325 -3.78 -3.85 8.78
C PRO A 325 -5.08 -3.13 8.40
N TRP A 326 -5.04 -2.32 7.33
CA TRP A 326 -6.17 -1.53 6.83
C TRP A 326 -7.20 -2.34 6.04
N GLY A 327 -7.09 -3.65 6.07
CA GLY A 327 -8.11 -4.57 5.64
C GLY A 327 -7.98 -5.92 6.33
N PRO A 328 -9.04 -6.73 6.27
CA PRO A 328 -9.10 -8.01 6.98
C PRO A 328 -8.38 -9.15 6.23
N ASP A 329 -7.88 -8.89 5.02
CA ASP A 329 -7.36 -9.93 4.13
C ASP A 329 -5.86 -10.14 4.32
N GLY A 330 -5.50 -11.40 4.46
CA GLY A 330 -4.23 -11.93 3.97
C GLY A 330 -4.38 -12.39 2.52
N VAL A 331 -3.32 -12.29 1.73
CA VAL A 331 -3.22 -12.93 0.42
C VAL A 331 -2.77 -14.36 0.65
N TRP A 332 -3.55 -15.36 0.22
CA TRP A 332 -3.25 -16.77 0.49
C TRP A 332 -2.97 -17.55 -0.80
N LEU A 333 -1.89 -18.33 -0.80
CA LEU A 333 -1.63 -19.38 -1.79
C LEU A 333 -1.86 -20.74 -1.14
N GLY A 334 -3.06 -21.29 -1.30
CA GLY A 334 -3.47 -22.51 -0.60
C GLY A 334 -3.58 -22.25 0.90
N SER A 335 -2.72 -22.88 1.71
CA SER A 335 -2.66 -22.70 3.17
C SER A 335 -1.55 -21.76 3.64
N ILE A 336 -0.85 -21.08 2.73
CA ILE A 336 0.27 -20.18 3.03
C ILE A 336 -0.18 -18.75 2.82
N GLU A 337 -0.04 -17.92 3.86
CA GLU A 337 -0.18 -16.46 3.74
C GLU A 337 1.06 -15.92 3.05
N ILE A 338 0.86 -15.27 1.91
CA ILE A 338 1.91 -14.70 1.05
C ILE A 338 1.90 -13.17 1.04
N GLY A 339 0.98 -12.55 1.77
CA GLY A 339 0.88 -11.09 1.91
C GLY A 339 -0.24 -10.71 2.88
N THR A 340 -0.23 -9.47 3.34
CA THR A 340 -1.27 -8.90 4.22
C THR A 340 -1.61 -7.51 3.74
N SER A 341 -2.79 -7.02 4.13
CA SER A 341 -3.19 -5.63 3.91
C SER A 341 -2.18 -4.66 4.55
N ALA A 342 -1.95 -3.52 3.89
CA ALA A 342 -0.95 -2.55 4.34
C ALA A 342 -1.31 -1.94 5.71
N THR A 343 -0.30 -1.54 6.46
CA THR A 343 -0.48 -0.74 7.69
C THR A 343 -0.44 0.76 7.37
N GLY A 344 -1.00 1.57 8.27
CA GLY A 344 -1.08 3.02 8.08
C GLY A 344 0.27 3.74 8.26
N PRO A 345 0.31 5.05 7.97
CA PRO A 345 1.55 5.85 8.00
C PRO A 345 2.33 5.76 9.33
N THR A 346 1.63 5.77 10.47
CA THR A 346 2.26 5.75 11.80
C THR A 346 2.71 4.36 12.25
N ALA A 347 2.25 3.30 11.60
CA ALA A 347 2.66 1.92 11.88
C ALA A 347 4.10 1.62 11.46
N LYS A 348 4.68 2.52 10.65
CA LYS A 348 6.07 2.42 10.22
C LYS A 348 6.99 2.80 11.37
N ARG A 349 8.18 2.20 11.43
CA ARG A 349 9.12 2.47 12.53
C ARG A 349 9.53 3.94 12.59
N GLU A 350 9.74 4.52 11.43
CA GLU A 350 10.09 5.92 11.21
C GLU A 350 9.32 6.39 9.96
N TRP A 351 9.01 7.68 9.88
CA TRP A 351 8.63 8.32 8.63
C TRP A 351 9.71 8.03 7.57
N ARG A 352 9.34 7.69 6.32
CA ARG A 352 10.18 7.15 5.23
C ARG A 352 10.60 5.67 5.27
N ASN A 353 10.19 4.87 6.25
CA ASN A 353 10.79 3.53 6.41
C ASN A 353 9.91 2.36 5.91
N ASN A 354 10.27 1.82 4.73
CA ASN A 354 9.97 0.45 4.29
C ASN A 354 11.28 -0.36 4.04
N GLY A 355 12.40 -0.02 4.70
CA GLY A 355 13.71 -0.66 4.53
C GLY A 355 14.77 0.21 3.83
N PRO A 356 15.99 -0.33 3.62
CA PRO A 356 17.10 0.44 3.04
C PRO A 356 16.79 0.88 1.61
N GLY A 357 17.12 2.14 1.30
CA GLY A 357 16.94 2.70 -0.03
C GLY A 357 17.81 1.98 -1.06
N THR A 358 17.21 1.54 -2.17
CA THR A 358 17.89 0.95 -3.32
C THR A 358 17.92 1.96 -4.47
N PRO A 359 19.08 2.25 -5.08
CA PRO A 359 19.14 3.13 -6.25
C PRO A 359 18.21 2.65 -7.37
N TRP A 360 17.37 3.54 -7.89
CA TRP A 360 16.37 3.16 -8.90
C TRP A 360 16.97 2.44 -10.11
N ARG A 361 18.10 2.94 -10.63
CA ARG A 361 18.78 2.35 -11.79
C ARG A 361 19.25 0.91 -11.53
N GLU A 362 19.70 0.62 -10.31
CA GLU A 362 20.09 -0.72 -9.88
C GLU A 362 18.87 -1.63 -9.78
N HIS A 363 17.80 -1.15 -9.13
CA HIS A 363 16.56 -1.90 -8.99
C HIS A 363 15.96 -2.25 -10.36
N LEU A 364 15.85 -1.27 -11.25
CA LEU A 364 15.37 -1.43 -12.62
C LEU A 364 16.16 -2.53 -13.36
N ALA A 365 17.49 -2.48 -13.32
CA ALA A 365 18.34 -3.47 -13.96
C ALA A 365 18.17 -4.86 -13.33
N SER A 366 18.12 -4.94 -11.99
CA SER A 366 17.98 -6.21 -11.26
C SER A 366 16.66 -6.94 -11.54
N ARG A 367 15.62 -6.20 -11.96
CA ARG A 367 14.28 -6.73 -12.23
C ARG A 367 13.93 -6.78 -13.71
N GLY A 368 14.91 -6.57 -14.59
CA GLY A 368 14.69 -6.54 -16.05
C GLY A 368 13.64 -5.51 -16.47
N GLY A 369 13.54 -4.41 -15.74
CA GLY A 369 12.54 -3.39 -15.98
C GLY A 369 12.82 -2.61 -17.26
N VAL A 370 11.74 -2.24 -17.95
CA VAL A 370 11.79 -1.50 -19.21
C VAL A 370 11.08 -0.18 -18.99
N LEU A 371 11.80 0.92 -19.18
CA LEU A 371 11.18 2.24 -19.23
C LEU A 371 10.29 2.31 -20.46
N VAL A 372 9.05 2.73 -20.27
CA VAL A 372 8.09 2.90 -21.36
C VAL A 372 7.87 4.39 -21.56
N GLY A 373 7.87 4.84 -22.82
CA GLY A 373 7.60 6.24 -23.10
C GLY A 373 6.15 6.55 -22.76
N ALA A 374 5.90 7.44 -21.80
CA ALA A 374 4.66 8.19 -21.78
C ALA A 374 4.63 8.96 -23.10
N GLY A 375 3.65 8.70 -23.97
CA GLY A 375 3.48 9.47 -25.20
C GLY A 375 3.52 10.96 -24.85
N ARG A 376 4.44 11.70 -25.46
CA ARG A 376 4.57 13.15 -25.26
C ARG A 376 3.31 13.88 -25.68
#